data_AF-A0AAE3GZF6-F1
#
_entry.id   AF-A0AAE3GZF6-F1
#
_cell.length_a   1.000
_cell.length_b   1.000
_cell.length_c   1.000
_cell.angle_alpha   90.00
_cell.angle_beta   90.00
_cell.angle_gamma   90.00
#
_symmetry.space_group_name_H-M   'P 1'
#
loop_
_entity.id
_entity.type
_entity.pdbx_description
1 polymer ?
#
loop_
_entity_poly.entity_id
_entity_poly.type
_entity_poly.pdbx_seq_one_letter_code
_entity_poly.pdbx_strand_id
1 'polypeptide(L)'
;MLWQPSLPEQYLKATPDELAGAITARRAQLGGQLVILGHHYQTDEIIRHADFTGDSLKLSQIAAKVASERDVKWVIFCGVHFMAESADMLTPESVDVILPDLSAGCSMADMAQYDDTVMAWESIHRTLAEGGFKGRVVPITYVNSSAAIKAFVGEHGGACCTSSNAREVFRWAMTGGSKMLLPGESVKVLFLPDQHLGRNTAAACGIDVATRSCVYDPRLVRKGEMLGGATAEQIVKSDVLLWAGHCSVHKLFRPEHCDQIRAISATTPDKPAYKILVHPECCKEVVDKSDLNGSTEFIIKTIKDASPGSRWAVATEVH
;
A
#
# COMPACT_ATOMS: atom_id res chain seq x y z
N MET A 1 18.93 2.83 -14.88
CA MET A 1 19.06 4.24 -14.46
C MET A 1 18.03 5.00 -15.28
N LEU A 2 16.90 5.37 -14.68
CA LEU A 2 15.91 6.22 -15.35
C LEU A 2 16.55 7.60 -15.47
N TRP A 3 16.93 7.99 -16.69
CA TRP A 3 17.59 9.26 -16.94
C TRP A 3 16.52 10.35 -16.99
N GLN A 4 16.38 11.10 -15.90
CA GLN A 4 15.60 12.33 -15.91
C GLN A 4 16.55 13.50 -16.24
N PRO A 5 16.25 14.30 -17.28
CA PRO A 5 17.06 15.47 -17.60
C PRO A 5 17.03 16.46 -16.43
N SER A 6 18.15 17.15 -16.19
CA SER A 6 18.22 18.19 -15.17
C SER A 6 17.20 19.29 -15.46
N LEU A 7 16.55 19.78 -14.40
CA LEU A 7 15.62 20.90 -14.52
C LEU A 7 16.36 22.15 -15.04
N PRO A 8 15.74 22.92 -15.95
CA PRO A 8 16.27 24.22 -16.35
C PRO A 8 16.57 25.13 -15.16
N GLU A 9 17.68 25.86 -15.22
CA GLU A 9 18.20 26.67 -14.11
C GLU A 9 17.19 27.71 -13.59
N GLN A 10 16.30 28.21 -14.46
CA GLN A 10 15.23 29.12 -14.10
C GLN A 10 14.30 28.56 -13.01
N TYR A 11 14.03 27.26 -12.99
CA TYR A 11 13.17 26.64 -11.98
C TYR A 11 13.92 26.42 -10.66
N LEU A 12 15.24 26.21 -10.73
CA LEU A 12 16.09 26.05 -9.53
C LEU A 12 16.33 27.37 -8.80
N LYS A 13 16.24 28.50 -9.51
CA LYS A 13 16.43 29.86 -8.97
C LYS A 13 15.12 30.56 -8.60
N ALA A 14 13.98 30.04 -9.06
CA ALA A 14 12.67 30.64 -8.80
C ALA A 14 12.28 30.45 -7.32
N THR A 15 11.64 31.46 -6.77
CA THR A 15 10.98 31.40 -5.47
C THR A 15 9.71 30.53 -5.54
N PRO A 16 9.22 30.00 -4.41
CA PRO A 16 7.98 29.22 -4.38
C PRO A 16 6.77 29.95 -5.00
N ASP A 17 6.65 31.26 -4.80
CA ASP A 17 5.56 32.05 -5.37
C ASP A 17 5.68 32.23 -6.90
N GLU A 18 6.90 32.37 -7.42
CA GLU A 18 7.14 32.41 -8.87
C GLU A 18 6.80 31.06 -9.52
N LEU A 19 7.18 29.95 -8.89
CA LEU A 19 6.81 28.60 -9.34
C LEU A 19 5.30 28.40 -9.31
N ALA A 20 4.63 28.79 -8.22
CA ALA A 20 3.18 28.70 -8.10
C ALA A 20 2.45 29.55 -9.15
N GLY A 21 2.97 30.74 -9.46
CA GLY A 21 2.49 31.60 -10.54
C GLY A 21 2.66 30.95 -11.91
N ALA A 22 3.83 30.36 -12.18
CA ALA A 22 4.12 29.67 -13.43
C ALA A 22 3.23 28.43 -13.64
N ILE A 23 3.00 27.64 -12.59
CA ILE A 23 2.07 26.50 -12.61
C ILE A 23 0.67 27.01 -12.94
N THR A 24 0.19 28.05 -12.25
CA THR A 24 -1.14 28.62 -12.48
C THR A 24 -1.32 29.11 -13.92
N ALA A 25 -0.33 29.83 -14.45
CA ALA A 25 -0.34 30.31 -15.83
C ALA A 25 -0.37 29.14 -16.84
N ARG A 26 0.43 28.09 -16.62
CA ARG A 26 0.45 26.92 -17.49
C ARG A 26 -0.86 26.14 -17.43
N ARG A 27 -1.46 25.99 -16.24
CA ARG A 27 -2.78 25.38 -16.08
C ARG A 27 -3.85 26.15 -16.86
N ALA A 28 -3.84 27.48 -16.81
CA ALA A 28 -4.77 28.29 -17.58
C ALA A 28 -4.61 28.11 -19.11
N GLN A 29 -3.38 27.92 -19.59
CA GLN A 29 -3.10 27.66 -21.01
C GLN A 29 -3.59 26.28 -21.47
N LEU A 30 -3.38 25.25 -20.65
CA LEU A 30 -3.77 23.87 -20.97
C LEU A 30 -5.26 23.60 -20.70
N GLY A 31 -5.90 24.44 -19.88
CA GLY A 31 -7.33 24.40 -19.62
C GLY A 31 -7.80 23.03 -19.12
N GLY A 32 -8.94 22.57 -19.64
CA GLY A 32 -9.53 21.28 -19.25
C GLY A 32 -8.78 20.03 -19.71
N GLN A 33 -7.71 20.19 -20.50
CA GLN A 33 -6.90 19.06 -20.98
C GLN A 33 -5.87 18.58 -19.95
N LEU A 34 -5.67 19.33 -18.86
CA LEU A 34 -4.74 19.02 -17.78
C LEU A 34 -5.51 18.66 -16.50
N VAL A 35 -5.09 17.59 -15.84
CA VAL A 35 -5.54 17.22 -14.49
C VAL A 35 -4.33 17.01 -13.59
N ILE A 36 -4.36 17.57 -12.38
CA ILE A 36 -3.31 17.37 -11.37
C ILE A 36 -3.87 16.56 -10.20
N LEU A 37 -3.25 15.43 -9.90
CA LEU A 37 -3.63 14.53 -8.81
C LEU A 37 -2.59 14.63 -7.69
N GLY A 38 -3.02 14.88 -6.45
CA GLY A 38 -2.13 14.99 -5.30
C GLY A 38 -2.40 13.91 -4.25
N HIS A 39 -1.41 13.06 -3.95
CA HIS A 39 -1.51 12.13 -2.82
C HIS A 39 -1.53 12.89 -1.49
N HIS A 40 -2.22 12.36 -0.48
CA HIS A 40 -2.34 13.01 0.84
C HIS A 40 -1.00 13.39 1.48
N TYR A 41 0.07 12.64 1.19
CA TYR A 41 1.42 12.86 1.74
C TYR A 41 2.25 13.91 1.00
N GLN A 42 1.66 14.65 0.05
CA GLN A 42 2.34 15.75 -0.63
C GLN A 42 2.33 17.02 0.22
N THR A 43 3.35 17.88 0.03
CA THR A 43 3.42 19.16 0.74
C THR A 43 2.30 20.11 0.31
N ASP A 44 1.92 21.05 1.17
CA ASP A 44 0.92 22.08 0.89
C ASP A 44 1.23 22.88 -0.38
N GLU A 45 2.52 23.10 -0.65
CA GLU A 45 3.02 23.77 -1.85
C GLU A 45 2.64 23.05 -3.15
N ILE A 46 2.48 21.72 -3.09
CA ILE A 46 2.06 20.88 -4.22
C ILE A 46 0.53 20.73 -4.20
N ILE A 47 -0.05 20.43 -3.03
CA ILE A 47 -1.49 20.19 -2.87
C ILE A 47 -2.34 21.38 -3.30
N ARG A 48 -1.88 22.62 -3.07
CA ARG A 48 -2.58 23.84 -3.54
C ARG A 48 -2.83 23.87 -5.05
N HIS A 49 -2.11 23.07 -5.83
CA HIS A 49 -2.25 22.98 -7.28
C HIS A 49 -3.06 21.77 -7.75
N ALA A 50 -3.35 20.80 -6.87
CA ALA A 50 -4.08 19.58 -7.21
C ALA A 50 -5.56 19.86 -7.49
N ASP A 51 -6.09 19.23 -8.53
CA ASP A 51 -7.53 19.19 -8.83
C ASP A 51 -8.25 18.21 -7.91
N PHE A 52 -7.58 17.11 -7.56
CA PHE A 52 -8.11 16.07 -6.69
C PHE A 52 -7.04 15.59 -5.72
N THR A 53 -7.47 15.28 -4.49
CA THR A 53 -6.63 14.69 -3.46
C THR A 53 -7.23 13.38 -2.95
N GLY A 54 -6.38 12.41 -2.64
CA GLY A 54 -6.84 11.07 -2.28
C GLY A 54 -5.72 10.09 -1.94
N ASP A 55 -6.12 8.85 -1.64
CA ASP A 55 -5.23 7.70 -1.56
C ASP A 55 -4.86 7.15 -2.95
N SER A 56 -3.91 6.21 -3.00
CA SER A 56 -3.34 5.65 -4.23
C SER A 56 -4.39 5.14 -5.22
N LEU A 57 -5.34 4.31 -4.77
CA LEU A 57 -6.32 3.67 -5.65
C LEU A 57 -7.39 4.66 -6.10
N LYS A 58 -7.88 5.49 -5.17
CA LYS A 58 -8.88 6.51 -5.46
C LYS A 58 -8.37 7.48 -6.51
N LEU A 59 -7.11 7.93 -6.42
CA LEU A 59 -6.51 8.81 -7.42
C LEU A 59 -6.40 8.12 -8.79
N SER A 60 -5.99 6.85 -8.83
CA SER A 60 -5.91 6.10 -10.10
C SER A 60 -7.29 5.92 -10.75
N GLN A 61 -8.33 5.66 -9.96
CA GLN A 61 -9.72 5.58 -10.43
C GLN A 61 -10.27 6.93 -10.88
N ILE A 62 -9.93 8.02 -10.17
CA ILE A 62 -10.28 9.39 -10.57
C ILE A 62 -9.61 9.73 -11.91
N ALA A 63 -8.33 9.37 -12.11
CA ALA A 63 -7.63 9.58 -13.37
C ALA A 63 -8.42 8.96 -14.54
N ALA A 64 -8.76 7.68 -14.42
CA ALA A 64 -9.54 6.94 -15.42
C ALA A 64 -10.93 7.55 -15.66
N LYS A 65 -11.65 7.86 -14.57
CA LYS A 65 -12.97 8.46 -14.66
C LYS A 65 -12.92 9.80 -15.39
N VAL A 66 -12.04 10.72 -14.96
CA VAL A 66 -11.95 12.06 -15.54
C VAL A 66 -11.49 12.00 -17.00
N ALA A 67 -10.55 11.09 -17.33
CA ALA A 67 -10.13 10.83 -18.69
C ALA A 67 -11.25 10.27 -19.59
N SER A 68 -12.22 9.54 -19.03
CA SER A 68 -13.38 9.05 -19.80
C SER A 68 -14.49 10.10 -19.99
N GLU A 69 -14.58 11.08 -19.09
CA GLU A 69 -15.64 12.09 -19.09
C GLU A 69 -15.22 13.41 -19.78
N ARG A 70 -13.92 13.65 -19.94
CA ARG A 70 -13.36 14.91 -20.46
C ARG A 70 -12.25 14.62 -21.46
N ASP A 71 -11.98 15.55 -22.37
CA ASP A 71 -10.82 15.49 -23.29
C ASP A 71 -9.51 15.83 -22.55
N VAL A 72 -9.14 14.98 -21.57
CA VAL A 72 -7.86 15.08 -20.87
C VAL A 72 -6.76 14.57 -21.80
N LYS A 73 -5.64 15.29 -21.83
CA LYS A 73 -4.41 14.87 -22.51
C LYS A 73 -3.29 14.57 -21.52
N TRP A 74 -3.25 15.28 -20.39
CA TRP A 74 -2.18 15.16 -19.41
C TRP A 74 -2.73 14.97 -18.00
N VAL A 75 -2.24 13.94 -17.32
CA VAL A 75 -2.44 13.73 -15.89
C VAL A 75 -1.10 13.87 -15.20
N ILE A 76 -0.93 14.92 -14.39
CA ILE A 76 0.25 15.06 -13.53
C ILE A 76 -0.05 14.34 -12.22
N PHE A 77 0.71 13.27 -11.94
CA PHE A 77 0.54 12.48 -10.72
C PHE A 77 1.57 12.89 -9.68
N CYS A 78 1.19 13.76 -8.75
CA CYS A 78 2.02 14.15 -7.60
C CYS A 78 1.93 13.06 -6.52
N GLY A 79 2.76 12.04 -6.67
CA GLY A 79 2.84 10.85 -5.82
C GLY A 79 4.15 10.11 -6.04
N VAL A 80 4.09 8.78 -6.06
CA VAL A 80 5.24 7.90 -6.30
C VAL A 80 5.02 7.01 -7.53
N HIS A 81 6.09 6.41 -8.03
CA HIS A 81 6.16 5.67 -9.29
C HIS A 81 5.01 4.69 -9.53
N PHE A 82 4.78 3.76 -8.59
CA PHE A 82 3.74 2.75 -8.76
C PHE A 82 2.31 3.34 -8.83
N MET A 83 2.08 4.53 -8.24
CA MET A 83 0.78 5.17 -8.29
C MET A 83 0.55 5.77 -9.69
N ALA A 84 1.57 6.42 -10.24
CA ALA A 84 1.54 6.92 -11.61
C ALA A 84 1.37 5.77 -12.62
N GLU A 85 2.10 4.65 -12.47
CA GLU A 85 1.89 3.44 -13.29
C GLU A 85 0.45 2.91 -13.18
N SER A 86 -0.16 2.97 -11.99
CA SER A 86 -1.54 2.50 -11.80
C SER A 86 -2.56 3.42 -12.47
N ALA A 87 -2.34 4.72 -12.45
CA ALA A 87 -3.16 5.66 -13.22
C ALA A 87 -2.99 5.42 -14.73
N ASP A 88 -1.76 5.28 -15.20
CA ASP A 88 -1.41 5.03 -16.61
C ASP A 88 -2.11 3.78 -17.16
N MET A 89 -2.05 2.67 -16.42
CA MET A 89 -2.75 1.42 -16.77
C MET A 89 -4.27 1.55 -16.84
N LEU A 90 -4.89 2.49 -16.12
CA LEU A 90 -6.34 2.66 -16.07
C LEU A 90 -6.86 3.75 -17.01
N THR A 91 -5.98 4.66 -17.46
CA THR A 91 -6.33 5.71 -18.42
C THR A 91 -6.21 5.22 -19.87
N PRO A 92 -6.94 5.84 -20.82
CA PRO A 92 -6.77 5.54 -22.25
C PRO A 92 -5.35 5.87 -22.74
N GLU A 93 -4.86 5.16 -23.74
CA GLU A 93 -3.53 5.40 -24.36
C GLU A 93 -3.33 6.82 -24.91
N SER A 94 -4.41 7.58 -25.12
CA SER A 94 -4.35 8.97 -25.56
C SER A 94 -4.02 9.97 -24.44
N VAL A 95 -3.88 9.50 -23.20
CA VAL A 95 -3.60 10.32 -22.02
C VAL A 95 -2.18 10.03 -21.54
N ASP A 96 -1.36 11.08 -21.48
CA ASP A 96 -0.03 10.99 -20.90
C ASP A 96 -0.13 11.13 -19.36
N VAL A 97 0.23 10.07 -18.63
CA VAL A 97 0.41 10.14 -17.18
C VAL A 97 1.87 10.49 -16.86
N ILE A 98 2.07 11.64 -16.22
CA ILE A 98 3.39 12.22 -15.96
C ILE A 98 3.67 12.20 -14.46
N LEU A 99 4.72 11.50 -14.07
CA LEU A 99 5.32 11.59 -12.74
C LEU A 99 6.41 12.68 -12.76
N PRO A 100 6.28 13.77 -11.96
CA PRO A 100 7.23 14.88 -11.99
C PRO A 100 8.67 14.50 -11.64
N ASP A 101 8.87 13.48 -10.81
CA ASP A 101 10.18 12.98 -10.38
C ASP A 101 10.19 11.45 -10.48
N LEU A 102 10.95 10.90 -11.44
CA LEU A 102 11.05 9.46 -11.64
C LEU A 102 11.80 8.74 -10.51
N SER A 103 12.50 9.49 -9.65
CA SER A 103 13.13 8.96 -8.45
C SER A 103 12.19 8.90 -7.24
N ALA A 104 10.96 9.43 -7.35
CA ALA A 104 9.92 9.32 -6.34
C ALA A 104 9.43 7.85 -6.22
N GLY A 105 10.20 7.04 -5.51
CA GLY A 105 9.94 5.63 -5.27
C GLY A 105 9.23 5.38 -3.94
N CYS A 106 8.93 4.11 -3.72
CA CYS A 106 8.46 3.63 -2.42
C CYS A 106 9.36 2.46 -2.01
N SER A 107 10.14 2.68 -0.95
CA SER A 107 11.10 1.69 -0.45
C SER A 107 10.45 0.31 -0.23
N MET A 108 9.18 0.28 0.17
CA MET A 108 8.39 -0.93 0.35
C MET A 108 8.01 -1.62 -0.95
N ALA A 109 7.62 -0.87 -2.00
CA ALA A 109 7.33 -1.43 -3.31
C ALA A 109 8.58 -2.12 -3.89
N ASP A 110 9.75 -1.53 -3.65
CA ASP A 110 11.04 -2.08 -4.10
C ASP A 110 11.47 -3.33 -3.31
N MET A 111 10.79 -3.69 -2.21
CA MET A 111 11.10 -4.90 -1.45
C MET A 111 10.61 -6.19 -2.12
N ALA A 112 9.70 -6.10 -3.10
CA ALA A 112 9.25 -7.23 -3.91
C ALA A 112 9.59 -7.01 -5.38
N GLN A 113 10.68 -7.63 -5.83
CA GLN A 113 11.10 -7.63 -7.23
C GLN A 113 10.46 -8.79 -7.98
N TYR A 114 10.29 -8.62 -9.30
CA TYR A 114 9.62 -9.63 -10.15
C TYR A 114 10.33 -10.99 -10.09
N ASP A 115 11.65 -11.00 -10.29
CA ASP A 115 12.44 -12.25 -10.27
C ASP A 115 12.39 -12.94 -8.90
N ASP A 116 12.49 -12.17 -7.81
CA ASP A 116 12.34 -12.69 -6.45
C ASP A 116 10.94 -13.32 -6.25
N THR A 117 9.90 -12.72 -6.83
CA THR A 117 8.51 -13.18 -6.72
C THR A 117 8.28 -14.48 -7.50
N VAL A 118 8.84 -14.59 -8.71
CA VAL A 118 8.81 -15.83 -9.49
C VAL A 118 9.52 -16.96 -8.74
N MET A 119 10.72 -16.71 -8.22
CA MET A 119 11.47 -17.69 -7.43
C MET A 119 10.71 -18.13 -6.16
N ALA A 120 10.11 -17.17 -5.45
CA ALA A 120 9.28 -17.46 -4.28
C ALA A 120 8.07 -18.31 -4.65
N TRP A 121 7.38 -17.95 -5.73
CA TRP A 121 6.22 -18.68 -6.22
C TRP A 121 6.56 -20.14 -6.53
N GLU A 122 7.62 -20.39 -7.30
CA GLU A 122 8.07 -21.74 -7.65
C GLU A 122 8.49 -22.55 -6.42
N SER A 123 9.27 -21.95 -5.51
CA SER A 123 9.75 -22.64 -4.30
C SER A 123 8.59 -22.99 -3.35
N ILE A 124 7.65 -22.07 -3.15
CA ILE A 124 6.43 -22.31 -2.36
C ILE A 124 5.61 -23.45 -2.99
N HIS A 125 5.35 -23.40 -4.30
CA HIS A 125 4.54 -24.43 -4.96
C HIS A 125 5.20 -25.81 -4.91
N ARG A 126 6.51 -25.89 -5.12
CA ARG A 126 7.27 -27.14 -4.99
C ARG A 126 7.15 -27.70 -3.57
N THR A 127 7.39 -26.89 -2.55
CA THR A 127 7.29 -27.32 -1.15
C THR A 127 5.87 -27.75 -0.77
N LEU A 128 4.85 -27.06 -1.27
CA LEU A 128 3.45 -27.44 -1.07
C LEU A 128 3.14 -28.80 -1.72
N ALA A 129 3.61 -29.02 -2.95
CA ALA A 129 3.43 -30.30 -3.64
C ALA A 129 4.13 -31.46 -2.92
N GLU A 130 5.37 -31.26 -2.48
CA GLU A 130 6.14 -32.24 -1.68
C GLU A 130 5.46 -32.52 -0.32
N GLY A 131 4.86 -31.50 0.29
CA GLY A 131 4.05 -31.62 1.50
C GLY A 131 2.66 -32.22 1.30
N GLY A 132 2.31 -32.63 0.08
CA GLY A 132 1.01 -33.23 -0.25
C GLY A 132 -0.17 -32.26 -0.21
N PHE A 133 0.07 -30.95 -0.25
CA PHE A 133 -0.99 -29.95 -0.26
C PHE A 133 -1.83 -30.07 -1.53
N LYS A 134 -3.14 -30.22 -1.35
CA LYS A 134 -4.13 -30.23 -2.44
C LYS A 134 -4.96 -28.96 -2.35
N GLY A 135 -4.60 -27.99 -3.16
CA GLY A 135 -5.22 -26.68 -3.14
C GLY A 135 -4.51 -25.71 -4.07
N ARG A 136 -4.81 -24.43 -3.88
CA ARG A 136 -4.19 -23.35 -4.65
C ARG A 136 -3.63 -22.26 -3.75
N VAL A 137 -2.62 -21.56 -4.27
CA VAL A 137 -2.14 -20.30 -3.71
C VAL A 137 -2.78 -19.17 -4.51
N VAL A 138 -3.41 -18.22 -3.83
CA VAL A 138 -3.95 -17.00 -4.45
C VAL A 138 -3.08 -15.82 -4.01
N PRO A 139 -2.36 -15.15 -4.92
CA PRO A 139 -1.55 -14.01 -4.55
C PRO A 139 -2.43 -12.76 -4.35
N ILE A 140 -2.07 -11.94 -3.37
CA ILE A 140 -2.60 -10.60 -3.17
C ILE A 140 -1.41 -9.67 -3.10
N THR A 141 -1.44 -8.57 -3.87
CA THR A 141 -0.41 -7.55 -3.77
C THR A 141 -1.02 -6.21 -3.37
N TYR A 142 -0.37 -5.52 -2.44
CA TYR A 142 -0.71 -4.14 -2.13
C TYR A 142 -0.40 -3.27 -3.36
N VAL A 143 -1.20 -2.23 -3.62
CA VAL A 143 -0.96 -1.28 -4.72
C VAL A 143 0.44 -0.68 -4.70
N ASN A 144 1.09 -0.61 -3.54
CA ASN A 144 2.49 -0.29 -3.34
C ASN A 144 3.41 -1.42 -3.84
N SER A 145 3.35 -1.70 -5.13
CA SER A 145 4.11 -2.72 -5.86
C SER A 145 4.27 -2.28 -7.32
N SER A 146 5.25 -2.78 -8.05
CA SER A 146 5.44 -2.41 -9.47
C SER A 146 4.31 -2.96 -10.36
N ALA A 147 4.11 -2.37 -11.54
CA ALA A 147 3.20 -2.90 -12.56
C ALA A 147 3.50 -4.38 -12.90
N ALA A 148 4.77 -4.79 -12.94
CA ALA A 148 5.17 -6.18 -13.18
C ALA A 148 4.65 -7.15 -12.11
N ILE A 149 4.68 -6.76 -10.83
CA ILE A 149 4.10 -7.55 -9.75
C ILE A 149 2.58 -7.61 -9.86
N LYS A 150 1.93 -6.49 -10.22
CA LYS A 150 0.48 -6.48 -10.43
C LYS A 150 0.05 -7.41 -11.56
N ALA A 151 0.78 -7.41 -12.67
CA ALA A 151 0.57 -8.34 -13.78
C ALA A 151 0.75 -9.80 -13.34
N PHE A 152 1.85 -10.12 -12.65
CA PHE A 152 2.09 -11.45 -12.09
C PHE A 152 0.94 -11.92 -11.20
N VAL A 153 0.46 -11.07 -10.29
CA VAL A 153 -0.65 -11.40 -9.40
C VAL A 153 -1.94 -11.64 -10.20
N GLY A 154 -2.24 -10.82 -11.20
CA GLY A 154 -3.40 -11.01 -12.07
C GLY A 154 -3.36 -12.31 -12.87
N GLU A 155 -2.21 -12.64 -13.48
CA GLU A 155 -2.00 -13.89 -14.23
C GLU A 155 -2.19 -15.14 -13.37
N HIS A 156 -1.84 -15.06 -12.09
CA HIS A 156 -2.00 -16.14 -11.11
C HIS A 156 -3.35 -16.10 -10.37
N GLY A 157 -4.32 -15.34 -10.92
CA GLY A 157 -5.70 -15.34 -10.45
C GLY A 157 -5.94 -14.61 -9.13
N GLY A 158 -4.98 -13.78 -8.73
CA GLY A 158 -5.01 -12.90 -7.57
C GLY A 158 -5.56 -11.51 -7.88
N ALA A 159 -5.40 -10.58 -6.92
CA ALA A 159 -5.83 -9.19 -7.08
C ALA A 159 -4.94 -8.21 -6.32
N CYS A 160 -4.99 -6.94 -6.73
CA CYS A 160 -4.43 -5.84 -5.98
C CYS A 160 -5.36 -5.44 -4.83
N CYS A 161 -4.80 -4.96 -3.71
CA CYS A 161 -5.56 -4.35 -2.62
C CYS A 161 -4.95 -3.01 -2.18
N THR A 162 -5.67 -2.26 -1.35
CA THR A 162 -5.19 -1.14 -0.55
C THR A 162 -5.42 -1.39 0.94
N SER A 163 -4.90 -0.54 1.82
CA SER A 163 -5.25 -0.60 3.24
C SER A 163 -6.75 -0.40 3.50
N SER A 164 -7.49 0.22 2.57
CA SER A 164 -8.94 0.45 2.67
C SER A 164 -9.79 -0.77 2.30
N ASN A 165 -9.30 -1.67 1.43
CA ASN A 165 -10.08 -2.82 0.93
C ASN A 165 -9.40 -4.19 1.11
N ALA A 166 -8.27 -4.25 1.84
CA ALA A 166 -7.51 -5.49 2.03
C ALA A 166 -8.36 -6.62 2.60
N ARG A 167 -9.33 -6.32 3.49
CA ARG A 167 -10.20 -7.34 4.10
C ARG A 167 -11.15 -7.95 3.08
N GLU A 168 -11.75 -7.14 2.21
CA GLU A 168 -12.63 -7.58 1.14
C GLU A 168 -11.88 -8.45 0.14
N VAL A 169 -10.70 -8.00 -0.29
CA VAL A 169 -9.84 -8.75 -1.23
C VAL A 169 -9.33 -10.04 -0.60
N PHE A 170 -8.95 -10.04 0.68
CA PHE A 170 -8.52 -11.25 1.38
C PHE A 170 -9.64 -12.29 1.47
N ARG A 171 -10.86 -11.87 1.86
CA ARG A 171 -12.02 -12.79 1.88
C ARG A 171 -12.30 -13.35 0.50
N TRP A 172 -12.26 -12.53 -0.54
CA TRP A 172 -12.40 -12.98 -1.92
C TRP A 172 -11.32 -14.01 -2.30
N ALA A 173 -10.05 -13.74 -1.99
CA ALA A 173 -8.97 -14.66 -2.27
C ALA A 173 -9.19 -16.03 -1.60
N MET A 174 -9.62 -16.04 -0.33
CA MET A 174 -9.94 -17.26 0.42
C MET A 174 -11.11 -18.06 -0.19
N THR A 175 -11.92 -17.47 -1.07
CA THR A 175 -12.98 -18.15 -1.84
C THR A 175 -12.53 -18.66 -3.21
N GLY A 176 -11.22 -18.62 -3.50
CA GLY A 176 -10.61 -19.18 -4.72
C GLY A 176 -10.05 -18.17 -5.70
N GLY A 177 -10.16 -16.87 -5.39
CA GLY A 177 -9.70 -15.79 -6.24
C GLY A 177 -10.53 -15.69 -7.52
N SER A 178 -9.87 -15.52 -8.67
CA SER A 178 -10.54 -15.38 -9.98
C SER A 178 -11.27 -16.63 -10.48
N LYS A 179 -11.06 -17.79 -9.83
CA LYS A 179 -11.64 -19.08 -10.22
C LYS A 179 -12.43 -19.66 -9.06
N MET A 180 -13.58 -20.28 -9.33
CA MET A 180 -14.36 -20.96 -8.30
C MET A 180 -13.56 -22.07 -7.63
N LEU A 181 -13.81 -22.30 -6.33
CA LEU A 181 -13.25 -23.43 -5.60
C LEU A 181 -13.94 -24.73 -5.95
N LEU A 182 -13.15 -25.78 -6.09
CA LEU A 182 -13.67 -27.14 -6.14
C LEU A 182 -14.03 -27.62 -4.73
N PRO A 183 -15.02 -28.51 -4.57
CA PRO A 183 -15.34 -29.09 -3.27
C PRO A 183 -14.11 -29.73 -2.61
N GLY A 184 -13.79 -29.31 -1.39
CA GLY A 184 -12.64 -29.81 -0.62
C GLY A 184 -11.28 -29.19 -0.99
N GLU A 185 -11.24 -28.23 -1.92
CA GLU A 185 -10.02 -27.51 -2.27
C GLU A 185 -9.65 -26.48 -1.19
N SER A 186 -8.40 -26.53 -0.72
CA SER A 186 -7.88 -25.56 0.24
C SER A 186 -7.25 -24.36 -0.46
N VAL A 187 -7.35 -23.18 0.15
CA VAL A 187 -6.70 -21.96 -0.33
C VAL A 187 -5.62 -21.52 0.63
N LYS A 188 -4.48 -21.12 0.09
CA LYS A 188 -3.46 -20.33 0.78
C LYS A 188 -3.34 -18.97 0.11
N VAL A 189 -2.99 -17.94 0.87
CA VAL A 189 -2.75 -16.59 0.34
C VAL A 189 -1.25 -16.29 0.37
N LEU A 190 -0.70 -15.79 -0.72
CA LEU A 190 0.60 -15.13 -0.73
C LEU A 190 0.37 -13.62 -0.73
N PHE A 191 0.76 -12.92 0.35
CA PHE A 191 0.52 -11.49 0.51
C PHE A 191 1.82 -10.70 0.33
N LEU A 192 1.85 -9.79 -0.66
CA LEU A 192 3.00 -8.95 -0.98
C LEU A 192 2.68 -7.44 -0.95
N PRO A 193 3.69 -6.56 -0.85
CA PRO A 193 5.00 -6.83 -0.25
C PRO A 193 4.96 -6.67 1.28
N ASP A 194 3.91 -6.06 1.86
CA ASP A 194 3.88 -5.69 3.27
C ASP A 194 3.38 -6.83 4.17
N GLN A 195 4.27 -7.37 5.00
CA GLN A 195 3.92 -8.44 5.94
C GLN A 195 2.93 -8.00 7.01
N HIS A 196 2.94 -6.73 7.43
CA HIS A 196 2.12 -6.23 8.52
C HIS A 196 0.69 -6.03 8.06
N LEU A 197 0.47 -5.39 6.90
CA LEU A 197 -0.84 -5.29 6.28
C LEU A 197 -1.43 -6.69 6.04
N GLY A 198 -0.65 -7.61 5.45
CA GLY A 198 -1.10 -8.98 5.23
C GLY A 198 -1.46 -9.72 6.53
N ARG A 199 -0.60 -9.62 7.54
CA ARG A 199 -0.81 -10.27 8.85
C ARG A 199 -2.02 -9.70 9.60
N ASN A 200 -2.13 -8.38 9.67
CA ASN A 200 -3.23 -7.70 10.34
C ASN A 200 -4.56 -7.97 9.63
N THR A 201 -4.55 -8.00 8.30
CA THR A 201 -5.73 -8.36 7.48
C THR A 201 -6.16 -9.80 7.73
N ALA A 202 -5.22 -10.76 7.71
CA ALA A 202 -5.51 -12.16 7.97
C ALA A 202 -6.08 -12.38 9.38
N ALA A 203 -5.47 -11.74 10.39
CA ALA A 203 -5.96 -11.79 11.77
C ALA A 203 -7.37 -11.21 11.89
N ALA A 204 -7.66 -10.07 11.23
CA ALA A 204 -8.98 -9.46 11.19
C ALA A 204 -10.03 -10.28 10.39
N CYS A 205 -9.59 -11.31 9.68
CA CYS A 205 -10.43 -12.31 9.00
C CYS A 205 -10.50 -13.65 9.76
N GLY A 206 -9.97 -13.72 10.98
CA GLY A 206 -10.09 -14.89 11.86
C GLY A 206 -8.97 -15.93 11.72
N ILE A 207 -7.91 -15.65 10.97
CA ILE A 207 -6.74 -16.53 10.89
C ILE A 207 -5.88 -16.35 12.14
N ASP A 208 -5.53 -17.44 12.82
CA ASP A 208 -4.51 -17.43 13.86
C ASP A 208 -3.12 -17.28 13.22
N VAL A 209 -2.72 -16.03 12.99
CA VAL A 209 -1.47 -15.71 12.31
C VAL A 209 -0.22 -16.15 13.08
N ALA A 210 -0.30 -16.45 14.38
CA ALA A 210 0.84 -16.97 15.12
C ALA A 210 1.18 -18.41 14.71
N THR A 211 0.19 -19.20 14.30
CA THR A 211 0.37 -20.63 13.98
C THR A 211 0.04 -20.99 12.53
N ARG A 212 -0.66 -20.11 11.82
CA ARG A 212 -1.16 -20.28 10.45
C ARG A 212 -0.59 -19.23 9.48
N SER A 213 0.49 -18.55 9.85
CA SER A 213 1.25 -17.72 8.90
C SER A 213 2.75 -17.94 9.01
N CYS A 214 3.47 -17.70 7.93
CA CYS A 214 4.92 -17.62 7.91
C CYS A 214 5.39 -16.45 7.03
N VAL A 215 6.62 -16.00 7.27
CA VAL A 215 7.24 -14.91 6.50
C VAL A 215 8.23 -15.52 5.50
N TYR A 216 8.18 -15.04 4.27
CA TYR A 216 9.14 -15.35 3.22
C TYR A 216 10.02 -14.12 2.96
N ASP A 217 11.32 -14.22 3.23
CA ASP A 217 12.29 -13.15 3.01
C ASP A 217 13.19 -13.43 1.79
N PRO A 218 13.01 -12.73 0.65
CA PRO A 218 13.86 -12.91 -0.53
C PRO A 218 15.35 -12.59 -0.25
N ARG A 219 15.66 -11.79 0.78
CA ARG A 219 17.04 -11.47 1.16
C ARG A 219 17.75 -12.68 1.76
N LEU A 220 17.02 -13.59 2.40
CA LEU A 220 17.58 -14.83 2.94
C LEU A 220 17.79 -15.87 1.84
N VAL A 221 16.95 -15.87 0.79
CA VAL A 221 17.17 -16.67 -0.42
C VAL A 221 18.52 -16.34 -1.06
N ARG A 222 18.84 -15.04 -1.17
CA ARG A 222 20.16 -14.57 -1.65
C ARG A 222 21.34 -15.02 -0.77
N LYS A 223 21.08 -15.44 0.47
CA LYS A 223 22.06 -15.99 1.41
C LYS A 223 22.06 -17.53 1.44
N GLY A 224 21.29 -18.19 0.57
CA GLY A 224 21.20 -19.64 0.45
C GLY A 224 20.01 -20.28 1.17
N GLU A 225 19.17 -19.50 1.87
CA GLU A 225 17.96 -20.01 2.53
C GLU A 225 16.79 -20.01 1.54
N MET A 226 16.67 -21.08 0.75
CA MET A 226 15.74 -21.18 -0.39
C MET A 226 14.26 -20.90 -0.09
N LEU A 227 13.83 -21.05 1.16
CA LEU A 227 12.46 -20.80 1.61
C LEU A 227 12.30 -19.46 2.34
N GLY A 228 13.26 -18.56 2.20
CA GLY A 228 13.18 -17.20 2.75
C GLY A 228 13.10 -17.17 4.27
N GLY A 229 13.80 -18.09 4.95
CA GLY A 229 13.78 -18.23 6.41
C GLY A 229 12.61 -19.06 6.97
N ALA A 230 11.65 -19.46 6.15
CA ALA A 230 10.60 -20.40 6.55
C ALA A 230 11.08 -21.86 6.43
N THR A 231 10.49 -22.76 7.22
CA THR A 231 10.65 -24.20 7.02
C THR A 231 9.59 -24.75 6.06
N ALA A 232 9.85 -25.92 5.47
CA ALA A 232 8.86 -26.61 4.65
C ALA A 232 7.56 -26.88 5.41
N GLU A 233 7.67 -27.28 6.68
CA GLU A 233 6.51 -27.51 7.56
C GLU A 233 5.70 -26.23 7.78
N GLN A 234 6.36 -25.09 8.00
CA GLN A 234 5.70 -23.80 8.14
C GLN A 234 4.94 -23.40 6.87
N ILE A 235 5.53 -23.59 5.69
CA ILE A 235 4.87 -23.30 4.40
C ILE A 235 3.62 -24.17 4.23
N VAL A 236 3.74 -25.48 4.49
CA VAL A 236 2.62 -26.42 4.35
C VAL A 236 1.51 -26.13 5.37
N LYS A 237 1.85 -25.78 6.61
CA LYS A 237 0.90 -25.48 7.67
C LYS A 237 0.23 -24.12 7.53
N SER A 238 0.88 -23.13 6.94
CA SER A 238 0.39 -21.74 6.90
C SER A 238 -0.78 -21.56 5.94
N ASP A 239 -1.82 -20.83 6.36
CA ASP A 239 -2.88 -20.36 5.46
C ASP A 239 -2.45 -19.09 4.72
N VAL A 240 -1.51 -18.33 5.30
CA VAL A 240 -1.01 -17.07 4.72
C VAL A 240 0.51 -17.05 4.73
N LEU A 241 1.10 -16.85 3.55
CA LEU A 241 2.52 -16.58 3.36
C LEU A 241 2.71 -15.06 3.20
N LEU A 242 3.55 -14.47 4.03
CA LEU A 242 3.74 -13.02 4.10
C LEU A 242 5.10 -12.65 3.51
N TRP A 243 5.13 -11.75 2.53
CA TRP A 243 6.39 -11.23 2.02
C TRP A 243 7.09 -10.36 3.07
N ALA A 244 8.41 -10.49 3.25
CA ALA A 244 9.17 -9.77 4.28
C ALA A 244 9.39 -8.27 4.01
N GLY A 245 8.48 -7.61 3.29
CA GLY A 245 8.47 -6.15 3.13
C GLY A 245 7.73 -5.46 4.27
N HIS A 246 7.97 -4.16 4.42
CA HIS A 246 7.32 -3.31 5.43
C HIS A 246 7.50 -1.83 5.08
N CYS A 247 6.57 -1.00 5.51
CA CYS A 247 6.75 0.44 5.46
C CYS A 247 7.75 0.94 6.52
N SER A 248 8.76 1.71 6.10
CA SER A 248 9.76 2.29 7.01
C SER A 248 9.19 3.32 7.97
N VAL A 249 8.11 4.02 7.58
CA VAL A 249 7.42 4.99 8.42
C VAL A 249 6.67 4.28 9.54
N HIS A 250 5.82 3.30 9.21
CA HIS A 250 5.00 2.63 10.22
C HIS A 250 5.80 1.71 11.14
N LYS A 251 7.00 1.29 10.74
CA LYS A 251 7.96 0.58 11.59
C LYS A 251 8.51 1.42 12.74
N LEU A 252 8.39 2.75 12.69
CA LEU A 252 8.82 3.63 13.78
C LEU A 252 7.90 3.50 15.01
N PHE A 253 6.65 3.08 14.83
CA PHE A 253 5.71 2.90 15.92
C PHE A 253 5.97 1.57 16.61
N ARG A 254 6.08 1.61 17.94
CA ARG A 254 6.37 0.45 18.76
C ARG A 254 5.30 0.26 19.84
N PRO A 255 5.11 -0.97 20.35
CA PRO A 255 4.11 -1.25 21.38
C PRO A 255 4.27 -0.39 22.64
N GLU A 256 5.51 0.01 22.96
CA GLU A 256 5.81 0.85 24.12
C GLU A 256 5.25 2.27 23.97
N HIS A 257 5.12 2.78 22.73
CA HIS A 257 4.48 4.08 22.50
C HIS A 257 2.99 4.03 22.88
N CYS A 258 2.32 2.89 22.67
CA CYS A 258 0.94 2.72 23.11
C CYS A 258 0.86 2.75 24.64
N ASP A 259 1.76 2.04 25.33
CA ASP A 259 1.81 2.01 26.79
C ASP A 259 2.07 3.41 27.37
N GLN A 260 2.97 4.17 26.75
CA GLN A 260 3.25 5.57 27.12
C GLN A 260 2.01 6.45 26.99
N ILE A 261 1.24 6.33 25.89
CA ILE A 261 -0.01 7.09 25.71
C ILE A 261 -1.06 6.70 26.76
N ARG A 262 -1.15 5.42 27.14
CA ARG A 262 -2.03 4.98 28.23
C ARG A 262 -1.57 5.56 29.57
N ALA A 263 -0.27 5.57 29.86
CA ALA A 263 0.28 6.17 31.07
C ALA A 263 0.01 7.69 31.14
N ILE A 264 0.17 8.42 30.04
CA ILE A 264 -0.18 9.86 29.94
C ILE A 264 -1.68 10.08 30.16
N SER A 265 -2.53 9.18 29.66
CA SER A 265 -3.97 9.26 29.94
C SER A 265 -4.26 9.11 31.43
N ALA A 266 -3.54 8.19 32.11
CA ALA A 266 -3.69 7.97 33.55
C ALA A 266 -3.22 9.15 34.42
N THR A 267 -2.32 10.01 33.94
CA THR A 267 -1.90 11.23 34.67
C THR A 267 -2.89 12.40 34.56
N THR A 268 -3.91 12.27 33.71
CA THR A 268 -4.94 13.31 33.48
C THR A 268 -6.36 12.74 33.61
N PRO A 269 -6.75 12.20 34.80
CA PRO A 269 -8.01 11.48 34.99
C PRO A 269 -9.26 12.35 34.84
N ASP A 270 -9.11 13.67 34.92
CA ASP A 270 -10.14 14.68 34.68
C ASP A 270 -10.44 14.91 33.19
N LYS A 271 -9.58 14.40 32.29
CA LYS A 271 -9.71 14.53 30.84
C LYS A 271 -10.06 13.18 30.21
N PRO A 272 -10.71 13.17 29.03
CA PRO A 272 -10.86 11.93 28.26
C PRO A 272 -9.49 11.27 28.03
N ALA A 273 -9.44 9.94 28.17
CA ALA A 273 -8.26 9.17 27.81
C ALA A 273 -8.00 9.31 26.29
N TYR A 274 -6.73 9.24 25.90
CA TYR A 274 -6.39 9.18 24.48
C TYR A 274 -6.92 7.89 23.86
N LYS A 275 -7.62 8.02 22.73
CA LYS A 275 -7.84 6.91 21.80
C LYS A 275 -6.66 6.76 20.87
N ILE A 276 -6.13 5.56 20.73
CA ILE A 276 -4.99 5.21 19.87
C ILE A 276 -5.54 4.70 18.54
N LEU A 277 -5.19 5.38 17.45
CA LEU A 277 -5.64 5.09 16.10
C LEU A 277 -4.42 4.92 15.20
N VAL A 278 -4.25 3.74 14.60
CA VAL A 278 -3.01 3.38 13.87
C VAL A 278 -3.29 2.95 12.43
N HIS A 279 -2.29 3.05 11.56
CA HIS A 279 -2.36 2.45 10.22
C HIS A 279 -2.12 0.92 10.29
N PRO A 280 -2.78 0.09 9.46
CA PRO A 280 -2.60 -1.37 9.47
C PRO A 280 -1.23 -1.86 8.95
N GLU A 281 -0.37 -0.95 8.48
CA GLU A 281 1.05 -1.25 8.18
C GLU A 281 1.93 -1.28 9.44
N CYS A 282 1.41 -0.84 10.60
CA CYS A 282 2.08 -1.02 11.88
C CYS A 282 2.18 -2.51 12.25
N CYS A 283 3.21 -2.88 13.04
CA CYS A 283 3.37 -4.25 13.48
C CYS A 283 2.16 -4.74 14.30
N LYS A 284 1.97 -6.07 14.35
CA LYS A 284 0.77 -6.69 14.93
C LYS A 284 0.57 -6.28 16.38
N GLU A 285 1.66 -6.18 17.13
CA GLU A 285 1.69 -5.80 18.54
C GLU A 285 1.23 -4.35 18.75
N VAL A 286 1.50 -3.44 17.80
CA VAL A 286 0.99 -2.06 17.84
C VAL A 286 -0.49 -2.04 17.52
N VAL A 287 -0.91 -2.78 16.48
CA VAL A 287 -2.33 -2.89 16.10
C VAL A 287 -3.15 -3.49 17.24
N ASP A 288 -2.65 -4.51 17.92
CA ASP A 288 -3.33 -5.16 19.05
C ASP A 288 -3.49 -4.25 20.27
N LYS A 289 -2.59 -3.30 20.47
CA LYS A 289 -2.67 -2.30 21.55
C LYS A 289 -3.49 -1.05 21.19
N SER A 290 -3.79 -0.87 19.90
CA SER A 290 -4.57 0.26 19.40
C SER A 290 -6.06 0.09 19.68
N ASP A 291 -6.80 1.19 19.78
CA ASP A 291 -8.27 1.15 19.88
C ASP A 291 -8.91 0.95 18.51
N LEU A 292 -8.29 1.52 17.47
CA LEU A 292 -8.75 1.48 16.10
C LEU A 292 -7.55 1.37 15.16
N ASN A 293 -7.77 0.73 14.01
CA ASN A 293 -6.83 0.77 12.89
C ASN A 293 -7.56 0.88 11.56
N GLY A 294 -6.94 1.53 10.59
CA GLY A 294 -7.47 1.64 9.23
C GLY A 294 -6.59 2.50 8.32
N SER A 295 -7.01 2.61 7.07
CA SER A 295 -6.34 3.43 6.07
C SER A 295 -6.29 4.91 6.45
N THR A 296 -5.47 5.71 5.77
CA THR A 296 -5.43 7.16 5.97
C THR A 296 -6.81 7.82 5.83
N GLU A 297 -7.63 7.39 4.86
CA GLU A 297 -9.00 7.90 4.70
C GLU A 297 -9.89 7.55 5.92
N PHE A 298 -9.77 6.33 6.44
CA PHE A 298 -10.45 5.93 7.67
C PHE A 298 -9.99 6.77 8.87
N ILE A 299 -8.68 7.05 8.98
CA ILE A 299 -8.12 7.87 10.04
C ILE A 299 -8.69 9.29 9.96
N ILE A 300 -8.61 9.93 8.80
CA ILE A 300 -9.12 11.29 8.56
C ILE A 300 -10.61 11.36 8.90
N LYS A 301 -11.41 10.41 8.41
CA LYS A 301 -12.85 10.35 8.70
C LYS A 301 -13.12 10.21 10.19
N THR A 302 -12.42 9.30 10.86
CA THR A 302 -12.56 9.05 12.30
C THR A 302 -12.28 10.30 13.13
N ILE A 303 -11.23 11.05 12.78
CA ILE A 303 -10.88 12.29 13.48
C ILE A 303 -11.88 13.43 13.19
N LYS A 304 -12.36 13.56 11.94
CA LYS A 304 -13.39 14.56 11.58
C LYS A 304 -14.72 14.31 12.30
N ASP A 305 -15.09 13.05 12.46
CA ASP A 305 -16.33 12.64 13.13
C ASP A 305 -16.18 12.58 14.67
N ALA A 306 -14.99 12.85 15.21
CA ALA A 306 -14.73 12.77 16.64
C ALA A 306 -15.37 13.92 17.42
N SER A 307 -15.91 13.60 18.61
CA SER A 307 -16.56 14.61 19.46
C SER A 307 -15.57 15.71 19.91
N PRO A 308 -16.00 16.98 19.97
CA PRO A 308 -15.18 18.07 20.52
C PRO A 308 -14.63 17.73 21.91
N GLY A 309 -13.36 18.06 22.15
CA GLY A 309 -12.68 17.75 23.41
C GLY A 309 -12.19 16.30 23.57
N SER A 310 -12.46 15.43 22.59
CA SER A 310 -11.82 14.09 22.55
C SER A 310 -10.32 14.19 22.30
N ARG A 311 -9.57 13.18 22.75
CA ARG A 311 -8.11 13.13 22.66
C ARG A 311 -7.70 11.89 21.86
N TRP A 312 -6.80 12.09 20.90
CA TRP A 312 -6.37 11.05 19.96
C TRP A 312 -4.85 11.01 19.85
N ALA A 313 -4.31 9.80 19.78
CA ALA A 313 -2.93 9.52 19.39
C ALA A 313 -2.97 8.78 18.05
N VAL A 314 -2.45 9.42 17.00
CA VAL A 314 -2.51 8.89 15.63
C VAL A 314 -1.12 8.38 15.23
N ALA A 315 -1.04 7.12 14.82
CA ALA A 315 0.19 6.50 14.35
C ALA A 315 0.11 6.20 12.85
N THR A 316 0.47 7.21 12.06
CA THR A 316 0.66 7.11 10.61
C THR A 316 1.69 8.16 10.18
N GLU A 317 1.92 8.32 8.88
CA GLU A 317 2.80 9.38 8.38
C GLU A 317 2.31 10.78 8.83
N VAL A 318 3.26 11.71 9.03
CA VAL A 318 3.01 13.02 9.65
C VAL A 318 2.50 14.07 8.66
N HIS A 319 2.65 13.83 7.35
CA HIS A 319 2.39 14.82 6.29
C HIS A 319 1.00 14.66 5.68
#